data_AF-A0A9D7TPD8-F1
#
_entry.id   AF-A0A9D7TPD8-F1
#
_cell.length_a   1.000
_cell.length_b   1.000
_cell.length_c   1.000
_cell.angle_alpha   90.00
_cell.angle_beta   90.00
_cell.angle_gamma   90.00
#
_symmetry.space_group_name_H-M   'P 1'
#
loop_
_entity.id
_entity.type
_entity.pdbx_description
1 polymer ?
#
loop_
_entity_poly.entity_id
_entity_poly.type
_entity_poly.pdbx_seq_one_letter_code
_entity_poly.pdbx_strand_id
1 'polypeptide(L)'
;MDNLLKTESEEILSNADCKQKYRDFFRTKPALPVFFHPDWLDITSKGGSWDVALTTDKSGDITAILPYYITKKYGQRAIIMPP
;
A
#
# COMPACT_ATOMS: atom_id res chain seq x y z
N MET A 1 16.73 13.96 -24.21
CA MET A 1 15.70 14.64 -23.39
C MET A 1 15.40 13.68 -22.26
N ASP A 2 16.38 13.57 -21.37
CA ASP A 2 16.51 12.46 -20.44
C ASP A 2 15.98 12.93 -19.10
N ASN A 3 14.78 12.44 -18.85
CA ASN A 3 13.99 12.43 -17.63
C ASN A 3 14.60 13.19 -16.44
N LEU A 4 14.22 14.46 -16.38
CA LEU A 4 14.22 15.28 -15.18
C LEU A 4 13.27 14.61 -14.18
N LEU A 5 13.81 14.01 -13.12
CA LEU A 5 13.25 13.86 -11.77
C LEU A 5 14.13 12.86 -10.99
N LYS A 6 15.43 13.16 -10.90
CA LYS A 6 16.19 12.81 -9.70
C LYS A 6 15.73 13.80 -8.62
N THR A 7 14.87 13.35 -7.72
CA THR A 7 14.65 14.02 -6.44
C THR A 7 14.98 13.00 -5.36
N GLU A 8 15.81 13.45 -4.44
CA GLU A 8 16.64 12.64 -3.56
C GLU A 8 15.85 12.04 -2.38
N SER A 9 16.26 10.85 -1.93
CA SER A 9 15.92 10.21 -0.64
C SER A 9 14.50 9.68 -0.39
N GLU A 10 13.95 8.89 -1.31
CA GLU A 10 12.94 7.88 -0.93
C GLU A 10 13.59 6.50 -1.05
N GLU A 11 13.90 5.89 0.09
CA GLU A 11 14.34 4.51 0.16
C GLU A 11 13.23 3.65 -0.47
N ILE A 12 13.53 2.98 -1.59
CA ILE A 12 12.57 2.07 -2.24
C ILE A 12 12.45 0.84 -1.34
N LEU A 13 11.57 0.93 -0.35
CA LEU A 13 11.21 -0.17 0.53
C LEU A 13 10.68 -1.31 -0.34
N SER A 14 11.09 -2.54 -0.04
CA SER A 14 10.50 -3.70 -0.71
C SER A 14 9.00 -3.77 -0.37
N ASN A 15 8.16 -4.30 -1.27
CA ASN A 15 6.72 -4.42 -1.01
C ASN A 15 6.41 -5.15 0.32
N ALA A 16 7.24 -6.11 0.71
CA ALA A 16 7.08 -6.82 1.99
C ALA A 16 7.24 -5.88 3.20
N ASP A 17 8.19 -4.95 3.13
CA ASP A 17 8.45 -3.99 4.20
C ASP A 17 7.31 -2.96 4.30
N CYS A 18 6.74 -2.55 3.16
CA CYS A 18 5.61 -1.63 3.12
C CYS A 18 4.37 -2.21 3.79
N LYS A 19 4.06 -3.48 3.52
CA LYS A 19 2.89 -4.16 4.09
C LYS A 19 3.01 -4.36 5.59
N GLN A 20 4.21 -4.64 6.09
CA GLN A 20 4.45 -4.75 7.53
C GLN A 20 4.34 -3.39 8.23
N LYS A 21 4.98 -2.33 7.69
CA LYS A 21 4.85 -0.96 8.23
C LYS A 21 3.39 -0.50 8.28
N TYR A 22 2.59 -0.85 7.28
CA TYR A 22 1.16 -0.55 7.26
C TYR A 22 0.38 -1.23 8.41
N ARG A 23 0.65 -2.51 8.69
CA ARG A 23 0.02 -3.23 9.80
C ARG A 23 0.38 -2.61 11.15
N ASP A 24 1.64 -2.22 11.32
CA ASP A 24 2.10 -1.57 12.55
C ASP A 24 1.54 -0.15 12.70
N PHE A 25 1.39 0.59 11.60
CA PHE A 25 0.69 1.88 11.59
C PHE A 25 -0.76 1.75 12.03
N PHE A 26 -1.49 0.75 11.55
CA PHE A 26 -2.91 0.57 11.91
C PHE A 26 -3.09 0.26 13.41
N ARG A 27 -2.12 -0.42 14.05
CA ARG A 27 -2.14 -0.70 15.50
C ARG A 27 -2.05 0.56 16.36
N THR A 28 -1.46 1.64 15.84
CA THR A 28 -1.26 2.89 16.58
C THR A 28 -2.34 3.95 16.28
N LYS A 29 -3.12 3.80 15.19
CA LYS A 29 -4.17 4.75 14.79
C LYS A 29 -5.49 4.03 14.42
N PRO A 30 -6.39 3.79 15.39
CA PRO A 30 -7.63 3.03 15.16
C PRO A 30 -8.76 3.83 14.48
N ALA A 31 -8.55 5.09 14.10
CA ALA A 31 -9.59 5.95 13.56
C ALA A 31 -9.86 5.77 12.04
N LEU A 32 -9.31 4.73 11.41
CA LEU A 32 -9.50 4.48 9.99
C LEU A 32 -10.79 3.69 9.72
N PRO A 33 -11.43 3.89 8.56
CA PRO A 33 -12.57 3.08 8.14
C PRO A 33 -12.23 1.59 8.09
N VAL A 34 -13.22 0.74 8.33
CA VAL A 34 -13.05 -0.74 8.36
C VAL A 34 -12.43 -1.32 7.10
N PHE A 35 -12.67 -0.73 5.93
CA PHE A 35 -12.11 -1.20 4.66
C PHE A 35 -10.60 -0.93 4.49
N PHE A 36 -10.01 -0.10 5.36
CA PHE A 36 -8.55 0.01 5.48
C PHE A 36 -7.97 -1.03 6.46
N HIS A 37 -8.78 -1.75 7.24
CA HIS A 37 -8.24 -2.70 8.21
C HIS A 37 -7.46 -3.81 7.49
N PRO A 38 -6.22 -4.14 7.92
CA PRO A 38 -5.44 -5.16 7.25
C PRO A 38 -6.15 -6.52 7.24
N ASP A 39 -6.83 -6.89 8.33
CA ASP A 39 -7.62 -8.12 8.39
C ASP A 39 -8.84 -8.09 7.45
N TRP A 40 -9.46 -6.92 7.23
CA TRP A 40 -10.52 -6.78 6.24
C TRP A 40 -9.97 -7.06 4.84
N LEU A 41 -8.84 -6.42 4.49
CA LEU A 41 -8.19 -6.60 3.20
C LEU A 41 -7.74 -8.04 2.96
N ASP A 42 -7.25 -8.74 4.01
CA ASP A 42 -6.90 -10.16 3.94
C ASP A 42 -8.13 -11.04 3.65
N ILE A 43 -9.30 -10.70 4.20
CA ILE A 43 -10.55 -11.45 4.00
C ILE A 43 -11.20 -11.14 2.65
N THR A 44 -11.24 -9.88 2.22
CA THR A 44 -11.99 -9.43 1.05
C THR A 44 -11.22 -9.55 -0.27
N SER A 45 -9.90 -9.68 -0.21
CA SER A 45 -9.04 -9.87 -1.40
C SER A 45 -9.01 -11.33 -1.91
N LYS A 46 -10.03 -12.14 -1.61
CA LYS A 46 -10.14 -13.52 -2.10
C LYS A 46 -10.27 -13.52 -3.63
N GLY A 47 -9.33 -14.20 -4.31
CA GLY A 47 -9.24 -14.24 -5.78
C GLY A 47 -8.12 -13.39 -6.37
N GLY A 48 -7.33 -12.73 -5.52
CA GLY A 48 -6.16 -11.93 -5.89
C GLY A 48 -5.25 -11.74 -4.67
N SER A 49 -4.53 -10.63 -4.65
CA SER A 49 -3.71 -10.23 -3.51
C SER A 49 -3.78 -8.72 -3.34
N TRP A 50 -3.80 -8.21 -2.12
CA TRP A 50 -3.64 -6.78 -1.89
C TRP A 50 -2.20 -6.45 -1.53
N ASP A 51 -1.83 -5.21 -1.78
CA ASP A 51 -0.58 -4.61 -1.33
C ASP A 51 -0.81 -3.12 -1.03
N VAL A 52 0.21 -2.41 -0.57
CA VAL A 52 0.08 -1.02 -0.12
C VAL A 52 1.24 -0.17 -0.60
N ALA A 53 0.90 0.97 -1.19
CA ALA A 53 1.86 2.04 -1.40
C ALA A 53 1.85 2.95 -0.18
N LEU A 54 3.03 3.34 0.28
CA LEU A 54 3.18 4.28 1.39
C LEU A 54 4.27 5.28 1.07
N THR A 55 4.15 6.47 1.63
CA THR A 55 5.18 7.49 1.63
C THR A 55 5.48 7.87 3.07
N THR A 56 6.75 8.22 3.34
CA THR A 56 7.17 8.72 4.64
C THR A 56 7.74 10.12 4.50
N ASP A 57 7.69 10.91 5.56
CA ASP A 57 8.49 12.13 5.63
C ASP A 57 9.97 11.81 5.93
N LYS A 58 10.78 12.84 6.09
CA LYS A 58 12.21 12.71 6.45
C LYS A 58 12.43 12.15 7.86
N SER A 59 11.41 12.16 8.71
CA SER A 59 11.42 11.63 10.08
C SER A 59 11.07 10.14 10.12
N GLY A 60 10.58 9.58 9.00
CA GLY A 60 10.11 8.19 8.89
C GLY A 60 8.62 8.03 9.21
N ASP A 61 7.89 9.13 9.44
CA ASP A 61 6.46 9.10 9.71
C ASP A 61 5.67 8.93 8.42
N ILE A 62 4.67 8.05 8.45
CA ILE A 62 3.81 7.79 7.30
C ILE A 62 2.95 9.02 6.99
N THR A 63 3.11 9.56 5.78
CA THR A 63 2.40 10.75 5.29
C THR A 63 1.21 10.40 4.40
N ALA A 64 1.29 9.31 3.64
CA ALA A 64 0.20 8.82 2.82
C ALA A 64 0.21 7.29 2.74
N ILE A 65 -0.98 6.71 2.57
CA ILE A 65 -1.21 5.28 2.38
C ILE A 65 -2.22 5.06 1.27
N LEU A 66 -1.97 4.04 0.44
CA LEU A 66 -2.90 3.58 -0.57
C LEU A 66 -2.86 2.04 -0.65
N PRO A 67 -3.77 1.35 0.05
CA PRO A 67 -4.02 -0.06 -0.18
C PRO A 67 -4.62 -0.27 -1.57
N TYR A 68 -4.14 -1.28 -2.29
CA TYR A 68 -4.60 -1.60 -3.63
C TYR A 68 -4.73 -3.11 -3.82
N TYR A 69 -5.69 -3.52 -4.65
CA TYR A 69 -5.99 -4.91 -4.94
C TYR A 69 -5.48 -5.31 -6.32
N ILE A 70 -4.66 -6.37 -6.37
CA ILE A 70 -4.09 -6.95 -7.58
C ILE A 70 -4.95 -8.15 -7.98
N THR A 71 -5.53 -8.08 -9.17
CA THR A 71 -6.38 -9.15 -9.71
C THR A 71 -6.09 -9.41 -11.19
N LYS A 72 -6.72 -10.44 -11.76
CA LYS A 72 -6.69 -10.70 -13.20
C LYS A 72 -8.05 -10.35 -13.80
N LYS A 73 -8.05 -9.45 -14.78
CA LYS A 73 -9.24 -9.07 -15.55
C LYS A 73 -8.97 -9.38 -17.02
N TYR A 74 -9.82 -10.21 -17.63
CA TYR A 74 -9.66 -10.66 -19.03
C TYR A 74 -8.27 -11.23 -19.35
N GLY A 75 -7.67 -11.98 -18.41
CA GLY A 75 -6.35 -12.58 -18.57
C GLY A 75 -5.16 -11.65 -18.32
N GLN A 76 -5.38 -10.34 -18.14
CA GLN A 76 -4.32 -9.38 -17.81
C GLN A 76 -4.33 -9.01 -16.32
N ARG A 77 -3.15 -8.70 -15.76
CA ARG A 77 -3.03 -8.19 -14.40
C ARG A 77 -3.57 -6.76 -14.33
N ALA A 78 -4.36 -6.46 -13.31
CA ALA A 78 -4.94 -5.14 -13.07
C ALA A 78 -4.83 -4.78 -11.57
N ILE A 79 -4.68 -3.48 -11.32
CA ILE A 79 -4.79 -2.89 -9.98
C ILE A 79 -6.14 -2.19 -9.89
N ILE A 80 -6.92 -2.50 -8.86
CA ILE A 80 -8.20 -1.86 -8.57
C ILE A 80 -8.29 -1.51 -7.08
N MET A 81 -9.28 -0.69 -6.70
CA MET A 81 -9.55 -0.47 -5.29
C MET A 81 -10.02 -1.76 -4.62
N PRO A 82 -9.54 -2.06 -3.39
CA PRO A 82 -10.06 -3.17 -2.62
C PRO A 82 -11.55 -2.95 -2.29
N PRO A 83 -12.35 -4.03 -2.24
CA PRO A 83 -13.79 -3.98 -1.97
C PRO A 83 -14.15 -3.68 -0.50
#